data_AF-A0A355FBX5-F1
#
_entry.id   AF-A0A355FBX5-F1
#
_cell.length_a   1.000
_cell.length_b   1.000
_cell.length_c   1.000
_cell.angle_alpha   90.00
_cell.angle_beta   90.00
_cell.angle_gamma   90.00
#
_symmetry.space_group_name_H-M   'P 1'
#
loop_
_entity.id
_entity.type
_entity.pdbx_description
1 polymer ?
#
loop_
_entity_poly.entity_id
_entity_poly.type
_entity_poly.pdbx_seq_one_letter_code
_entity_poly.pdbx_strand_id
1 'polypeptide(L)'
;GDGWAYDIGFGGLDHVLAQHRNVNILVLDTEVYSNTGGQQSKATPLGASAKFAVAGKEIPKKDLGLYAMSYGHVYVARIAFGAKINQTVQALAEAEAFPGPSLVIAYSHCIAHGYDMVHGADQQRLAVESGVWPLYRFDPRRVAAGEPPLHLDCGTPKVAVRDYMKNEQRFRMVEKQDPVRFRRLLAAATQVAAQRFAVYEQLAGVKVPRLDKPGEDGFARPPLPVPPPAVVVAPAADAKQEERPA
;
A
#
# COMPACT_ATOMS: atom_id res chain seq x y z
N GLY A 1 -10.59 1.16 -4.07
CA GLY A 1 -9.63 2.24 -4.36
C GLY A 1 -9.19 2.92 -3.09
N ASP A 2 -8.33 3.94 -3.19
CA ASP A 2 -7.73 4.57 -2.01
C ASP A 2 -8.72 5.27 -1.08
N GLY A 3 -9.75 5.94 -1.60
CA GLY A 3 -10.73 6.60 -0.73
C GLY A 3 -11.48 5.66 0.22
N TRP A 4 -11.73 4.42 -0.21
CA TRP A 4 -12.26 3.39 0.68
C TRP A 4 -11.21 2.94 1.71
N ALA A 5 -10.03 2.52 1.26
CA ALA A 5 -9.04 1.89 2.14
C ALA A 5 -8.38 2.86 3.14
N TYR A 6 -8.19 4.13 2.74
CA TYR A 6 -7.46 5.10 3.54
C TYR A 6 -8.36 5.93 4.45
N ASP A 7 -9.61 6.16 4.03
CA ASP A 7 -10.57 7.03 4.71
C ASP A 7 -11.79 6.25 5.23
N ILE A 8 -12.90 6.24 4.49
CA ILE A 8 -14.23 5.82 5.00
C ILE A 8 -14.28 4.35 5.42
N GLY A 9 -13.59 3.48 4.69
CA GLY A 9 -13.55 2.05 4.95
C GLY A 9 -12.37 1.61 5.82
N PHE A 10 -11.50 2.53 6.25
CA PHE A 10 -10.27 2.16 6.96
C PHE A 10 -10.55 1.40 8.26
N GLY A 11 -11.52 1.82 9.07
CA GLY A 11 -11.82 1.13 10.32
C GLY A 11 -12.30 -0.32 10.11
N GLY A 12 -13.07 -0.57 9.05
CA GLY A 12 -13.49 -1.92 8.68
C GLY A 12 -12.34 -2.74 8.08
N LEU A 13 -11.51 -2.11 7.26
CA LEU A 13 -10.30 -2.73 6.70
C LEU A 13 -9.34 -3.17 7.81
N ASP A 14 -9.03 -2.27 8.74
CA ASP A 14 -8.20 -2.53 9.93
C ASP A 14 -8.74 -3.73 10.72
N HIS A 15 -10.04 -3.75 11.00
CA HIS A 15 -10.68 -4.86 11.69
C HIS A 15 -10.55 -6.20 10.92
N VAL A 16 -10.74 -6.21 9.61
CA VAL A 16 -10.59 -7.42 8.79
C VAL A 16 -9.13 -7.90 8.76
N LEU A 17 -8.17 -6.98 8.65
CA LEU A 17 -6.74 -7.30 8.66
C LEU A 17 -6.26 -7.80 10.03
N ALA A 18 -6.87 -7.33 11.12
CA ALA A 18 -6.58 -7.82 12.48
C ALA A 18 -7.06 -9.26 12.72
N GLN A 19 -7.97 -9.75 11.86
CA GLN A 19 -8.46 -11.12 11.94
C GLN A 19 -7.57 -12.03 11.10
N HIS A 20 -7.49 -13.30 11.50
CA HIS A 20 -6.78 -14.33 10.76
C HIS A 20 -7.62 -14.97 9.64
N ARG A 21 -8.50 -14.21 9.00
CA ARG A 21 -9.29 -14.71 7.87
C ARG A 21 -8.42 -14.74 6.62
N ASN A 22 -8.53 -15.81 5.82
CA ASN A 22 -7.87 -15.89 4.53
C ASN A 22 -8.64 -15.03 3.51
N VAL A 23 -8.23 -13.77 3.36
CA VAL A 23 -8.85 -12.79 2.47
C VAL A 23 -7.79 -11.98 1.76
N ASN A 24 -8.01 -11.72 0.47
CA ASN A 24 -7.12 -10.93 -0.37
C ASN A 24 -7.74 -9.56 -0.66
N ILE A 25 -7.08 -8.50 -0.23
CA ILE A 25 -7.53 -7.12 -0.39
C ILE A 25 -6.60 -6.39 -1.36
N LEU A 26 -7.15 -6.00 -2.51
CA LEU A 26 -6.45 -5.20 -3.52
C LEU A 26 -6.90 -3.75 -3.45
N VAL A 27 -6.00 -2.85 -3.05
CA VAL A 27 -6.21 -1.41 -3.04
C VAL A 27 -5.63 -0.80 -4.31
N LEU A 28 -6.52 -0.42 -5.23
CA LEU A 28 -6.18 0.41 -6.39
C LEU A 28 -6.00 1.86 -5.94
N ASP A 29 -4.76 2.26 -5.68
CA ASP A 29 -4.43 3.58 -5.13
C ASP A 29 -4.21 4.59 -6.25
N THR A 30 -5.24 5.39 -6.49
CA THR A 30 -5.20 6.53 -7.43
C THR A 30 -4.83 7.83 -6.73
N GLU A 31 -4.68 7.79 -5.41
CA GLU A 31 -4.35 8.90 -4.52
C GLU A 31 -5.34 10.07 -4.52
N VAL A 32 -6.54 9.88 -5.07
CA VAL A 32 -7.66 10.83 -5.08
C VAL A 32 -8.97 10.05 -5.20
N TYR A 33 -10.10 10.68 -4.90
CA TYR A 33 -11.40 10.06 -5.15
C TYR A 33 -11.75 10.23 -6.63
N SER A 34 -11.19 9.34 -7.45
CA SER A 34 -11.24 9.42 -8.91
C SER A 34 -12.66 9.50 -9.45
N ASN A 35 -13.57 8.63 -8.97
CA ASN A 35 -14.95 8.54 -9.46
C ASN A 35 -15.77 9.82 -9.24
N THR A 36 -15.57 10.50 -8.10
CA THR A 36 -16.33 11.70 -7.73
C THR A 36 -15.67 13.00 -8.22
N GLY A 37 -14.69 12.89 -9.12
CA GLY A 37 -14.04 14.02 -9.78
C GLY A 37 -12.82 14.56 -9.03
N GLY A 38 -12.07 13.71 -8.34
CA GLY A 38 -10.72 14.03 -7.84
C GLY A 38 -10.68 14.81 -6.53
N GLN A 39 -11.47 14.40 -5.53
CA GLN A 39 -11.35 14.92 -4.16
C GLN A 39 -10.08 14.42 -3.47
N GLN A 40 -9.58 15.23 -2.54
CA GLN A 40 -8.48 14.86 -1.66
C GLN A 40 -8.83 13.62 -0.82
N SER A 41 -7.89 12.69 -0.76
CA SER A 41 -7.87 11.47 0.06
C SER A 41 -6.75 11.55 1.10
N LYS A 42 -6.77 10.76 2.18
CA LYS A 42 -5.56 10.58 3.01
C LYS A 42 -4.41 9.94 2.22
N ALA A 43 -4.70 9.30 1.09
CA ALA A 43 -3.71 8.78 0.16
C ALA A 43 -3.08 9.87 -0.73
N THR A 44 -3.67 11.06 -0.85
CA THR A 44 -3.14 12.14 -1.71
C THR A 44 -1.71 12.53 -1.29
N PRO A 45 -0.76 12.70 -2.24
CA PRO A 45 0.62 13.08 -1.92
C PRO A 45 0.72 14.50 -1.38
N LEU A 46 1.80 14.77 -0.66
CA LEU A 46 2.16 16.12 -0.26
C LEU A 46 2.44 16.95 -1.52
N GLY A 47 1.85 18.15 -1.59
CA GLY A 47 1.98 19.06 -2.72
C GLY A 47 1.04 18.81 -3.89
N ALA A 48 0.26 17.73 -3.89
CA ALA A 48 -0.72 17.47 -4.94
C ALA A 48 -1.97 18.34 -4.75
N SER A 49 -2.43 18.96 -5.84
CA SER A 49 -3.72 19.64 -5.93
C SER A 49 -4.85 18.63 -6.14
N ALA A 50 -5.94 18.80 -5.39
CA ALA A 50 -7.18 18.05 -5.53
C ALA A 50 -8.35 18.93 -5.03
N LYS A 51 -9.61 18.53 -5.26
CA LYS A 51 -10.74 19.24 -4.62
C LYS A 51 -10.58 19.14 -3.09
N PHE A 52 -10.80 20.26 -2.40
CA PHE A 52 -10.49 20.47 -0.97
C PHE A 52 -9.01 20.60 -0.59
N ALA A 53 -8.09 20.54 -1.57
CA ALA A 53 -6.65 20.75 -1.38
C ALA A 53 -6.05 21.51 -2.57
N VAL A 54 -6.73 22.55 -3.05
CA VAL A 54 -6.39 23.22 -4.32
C VAL A 54 -4.99 23.84 -4.30
N ALA A 55 -4.58 24.37 -3.15
CA ALA A 55 -3.25 24.95 -2.92
C ALA A 55 -2.15 23.90 -2.64
N GLY A 56 -2.41 22.63 -2.93
CA GLY A 56 -1.53 21.51 -2.60
C GLY A 56 -1.74 21.02 -1.17
N LYS A 57 -1.88 19.70 -1.01
CA LYS A 57 -2.01 19.05 0.30
C LYS A 57 -0.73 19.23 1.14
N GLU A 58 -0.89 19.70 2.38
CA GLU A 58 0.25 20.01 3.27
C GLU A 58 0.70 18.81 4.11
N ILE A 59 -0.17 17.81 4.28
CA ILE A 59 0.11 16.63 5.11
C ILE A 59 0.64 15.50 4.22
N PRO A 60 1.64 14.72 4.67
CA PRO A 60 2.09 13.53 3.97
C PRO A 60 0.99 12.50 3.68
N LYS A 61 1.23 11.63 2.69
CA LYS A 61 0.38 10.46 2.41
C LYS A 61 0.39 9.53 3.64
N LYS A 62 -0.79 9.12 4.12
CA LYS A 62 -0.93 8.09 5.16
C LYS A 62 -0.27 6.79 4.68
N ASP A 63 0.51 6.14 5.54
CA ASP A 63 1.23 4.92 5.16
C ASP A 63 0.47 3.64 5.53
N LEU A 64 -0.57 3.32 4.74
CA LEU A 64 -1.45 2.18 4.99
C LEU A 64 -0.69 0.85 5.12
N GLY A 65 0.34 0.64 4.30
CA GLY A 65 1.12 -0.59 4.34
C GLY A 65 1.87 -0.76 5.66
N LEU A 66 2.46 0.33 6.18
CA LEU A 66 3.14 0.30 7.48
C LEU A 66 2.16 0.03 8.65
N TYR A 67 0.93 0.56 8.59
CA TYR A 67 -0.11 0.21 9.58
C TYR A 67 -0.43 -1.29 9.54
N ALA A 68 -0.65 -1.85 8.34
CA ALA A 68 -0.97 -3.27 8.19
C ALA A 68 0.19 -4.18 8.64
N MET A 69 1.45 -3.79 8.38
CA MET A 69 2.63 -4.52 8.83
C MET A 69 2.73 -4.60 10.36
N SER A 70 2.18 -3.64 11.09
CA SER A 70 2.27 -3.60 12.56
C SER A 70 1.58 -4.78 13.25
N TYR A 71 0.62 -5.44 12.58
CA TYR A 71 0.01 -6.67 13.07
C TYR A 71 0.96 -7.88 13.05
N GLY A 72 2.03 -7.83 12.25
CA GLY A 72 3.02 -8.91 12.11
C GLY A 72 2.56 -10.16 11.35
N HIS A 73 1.25 -10.43 11.29
CA HIS A 73 0.67 -11.63 10.68
C HIS A 73 -0.09 -11.37 9.36
N VAL A 74 -0.05 -10.14 8.86
CA VAL A 74 -0.68 -9.73 7.60
C VAL A 74 0.37 -9.74 6.49
N TYR A 75 0.10 -10.36 5.35
CA TYR A 75 0.94 -10.19 4.16
C TYR A 75 0.68 -8.81 3.56
N VAL A 76 1.73 -8.03 3.29
CA VAL A 76 1.57 -6.66 2.75
C VAL A 76 2.51 -6.45 1.57
N ALA A 77 1.98 -6.07 0.41
CA ALA A 77 2.79 -5.70 -0.73
C ALA A 77 2.41 -4.32 -1.28
N ARG A 78 3.42 -3.56 -1.71
CA ARG A 78 3.24 -2.33 -2.47
C ARG A 78 3.83 -2.51 -3.86
N ILE A 79 2.99 -2.36 -4.87
CA ILE A 79 3.30 -2.73 -6.26
C ILE A 79 3.07 -1.57 -7.22
N ALA A 80 3.77 -1.60 -8.34
CA ALA A 80 3.54 -0.74 -9.50
C ALA A 80 4.00 -1.49 -10.76
N PHE A 81 3.05 -1.96 -11.56
CA PHE A 81 3.34 -2.86 -12.68
C PHE A 81 4.22 -2.20 -13.75
N GLY A 82 4.05 -0.90 -13.99
CA GLY A 82 4.85 -0.15 -14.96
C GLY A 82 6.30 0.04 -14.51
N ALA A 83 6.58 -0.08 -13.21
CA ALA A 83 7.93 -0.02 -12.68
C ALA A 83 8.61 -1.40 -12.65
N LYS A 84 7.90 -2.45 -12.21
CA LYS A 84 8.48 -3.79 -12.06
C LYS A 84 7.41 -4.88 -12.14
N ILE A 85 7.09 -5.32 -13.36
CA ILE A 85 6.04 -6.33 -13.61
C ILE A 85 6.30 -7.66 -12.90
N ASN A 86 7.54 -8.15 -12.89
CA ASN A 86 7.88 -9.41 -12.22
C ASN A 86 7.59 -9.37 -10.72
N GLN A 87 7.86 -8.23 -10.07
CA GLN A 87 7.55 -8.03 -8.66
C GLN A 87 6.04 -7.98 -8.42
N THR A 88 5.29 -7.37 -9.34
CA THR A 88 3.82 -7.33 -9.26
C THR A 88 3.22 -8.73 -9.33
N VAL A 89 3.63 -9.54 -10.31
CA VAL A 89 3.16 -10.93 -10.44
C VAL A 89 3.52 -11.76 -9.21
N GLN A 90 4.77 -11.64 -8.73
CA GLN A 90 5.23 -12.35 -7.55
C GLN A 90 4.42 -11.96 -6.30
N ALA A 91 4.20 -10.66 -6.07
CA ALA A 91 3.43 -10.17 -4.92
C ALA A 91 1.99 -10.69 -4.91
N LEU A 92 1.34 -10.72 -6.09
CA LEU A 92 -0.02 -11.23 -6.21
C LEU A 92 -0.10 -12.75 -5.96
N ALA A 93 0.85 -13.52 -6.49
CA ALA A 93 0.94 -14.96 -6.25
C ALA A 93 1.24 -15.27 -4.77
N GLU A 94 2.16 -14.54 -4.15
CA GLU A 94 2.50 -14.72 -2.73
C GLU A 94 1.35 -14.34 -1.79
N ALA A 95 0.61 -13.27 -2.11
CA ALA A 95 -0.56 -12.82 -1.37
C ALA A 95 -1.69 -13.86 -1.40
N GLU A 96 -1.97 -14.43 -2.59
CA GLU A 96 -3.01 -15.45 -2.74
C GLU A 96 -2.64 -16.75 -2.02
N ALA A 97 -1.38 -17.17 -2.10
CA ALA A 97 -0.88 -18.36 -1.44
C ALA A 97 -0.68 -18.19 0.08
N PHE A 98 -0.83 -16.98 0.64
CA PHE A 98 -0.67 -16.73 2.07
C PHE A 98 -1.93 -17.18 2.83
N PRO A 99 -1.82 -18.08 3.82
CA PRO A 99 -2.99 -18.61 4.54
C PRO A 99 -3.46 -17.63 5.64
N GLY A 100 -3.83 -16.41 5.25
CA GLY A 100 -4.19 -15.33 6.16
C GLY A 100 -4.61 -14.05 5.42
N PRO A 101 -4.75 -12.92 6.14
CA PRO A 101 -5.10 -11.66 5.52
C PRO A 101 -3.94 -11.13 4.66
N SER A 102 -4.25 -10.73 3.43
CA SER A 102 -3.31 -10.15 2.48
C SER A 102 -3.77 -8.79 2.00
N LEU A 103 -2.87 -7.80 2.03
CA LEU A 103 -3.08 -6.45 1.53
C LEU A 103 -2.10 -6.13 0.40
N VAL A 104 -2.61 -5.86 -0.79
CA VAL A 104 -1.82 -5.40 -1.93
C VAL A 104 -2.22 -3.97 -2.26
N ILE A 105 -1.28 -3.03 -2.19
CA ILE A 105 -1.47 -1.62 -2.52
C ILE A 105 -0.84 -1.36 -3.90
N ALA A 106 -1.67 -1.20 -4.91
CA ALA A 106 -1.25 -1.04 -6.29
C ALA A 106 -1.35 0.42 -6.74
N TYR A 107 -0.22 0.99 -7.19
CA TYR A 107 -0.26 2.29 -7.85
C TYR A 107 -1.15 2.20 -9.09
N SER A 108 -2.19 3.03 -9.13
CA SER A 108 -3.15 3.08 -10.23
C SER A 108 -3.12 4.48 -10.83
N HIS A 109 -2.48 4.63 -12.00
CA HIS A 109 -2.47 5.92 -12.69
C HIS A 109 -3.89 6.31 -13.08
N CYS A 110 -4.19 7.61 -13.03
CA CYS A 110 -5.53 8.11 -13.27
C CYS A 110 -5.49 9.40 -14.08
N ILE A 111 -6.54 9.63 -14.89
CA ILE A 111 -6.77 10.89 -15.60
C ILE A 111 -6.74 12.11 -14.66
N ALA A 112 -7.11 11.94 -13.39
CA ALA A 112 -7.08 13.00 -12.38
C ALA A 112 -5.66 13.49 -12.04
N HIS A 113 -4.61 12.74 -12.40
CA HIS A 113 -3.23 13.19 -12.26
C HIS A 113 -2.86 14.24 -13.32
N GLY A 114 -3.53 14.20 -14.48
CA GLY A 114 -3.42 15.19 -15.55
C GLY A 114 -2.15 15.08 -16.39
N TYR A 115 -1.94 13.90 -16.95
CA TYR A 115 -0.98 13.59 -18.03
C TYR A 115 -1.61 12.58 -18.99
N ASP A 116 -0.99 12.34 -20.15
CA ASP A 116 -1.50 11.37 -21.12
C ASP A 116 -1.35 9.93 -20.60
N MET A 117 -2.44 9.17 -20.60
CA MET A 117 -2.48 7.79 -20.06
C MET A 117 -1.62 6.82 -20.87
N VAL A 118 -1.24 7.14 -22.11
CA VAL A 118 -0.23 6.38 -22.87
C VAL A 118 1.10 6.30 -22.10
N HIS A 119 1.43 7.31 -21.30
CA HIS A 119 2.63 7.34 -20.45
C HIS A 119 2.39 6.80 -19.03
N GLY A 120 1.27 6.11 -18.79
CA GLY A 120 0.90 5.57 -17.48
C GLY A 120 1.99 4.69 -16.85
N ALA A 121 2.54 3.75 -17.62
CA ALA A 121 3.59 2.85 -17.15
C ALA A 121 4.91 3.59 -16.87
N ASP A 122 5.29 4.53 -17.73
CA ASP A 122 6.50 5.35 -17.55
C ASP A 122 6.41 6.20 -16.28
N GLN A 123 5.24 6.79 -16.02
CA GLN A 123 5.03 7.60 -14.83
C GLN A 123 5.04 6.74 -13.55
N GLN A 124 4.55 5.49 -13.59
CA GLN A 124 4.71 4.54 -12.49
C GLN A 124 6.19 4.26 -12.20
N ARG A 125 6.98 4.00 -13.25
CA ARG A 125 8.42 3.78 -13.11
C ARG A 125 9.10 5.01 -12.48
N LEU A 126 8.74 6.20 -12.92
CA LEU A 126 9.28 7.46 -12.38
C LEU A 126 8.90 7.69 -10.91
N ALA A 127 7.69 7.30 -10.51
CA ALA A 127 7.26 7.35 -9.10
C ALA A 127 8.09 6.42 -8.20
N VAL A 128 8.49 5.25 -8.70
CA VAL A 128 9.38 4.32 -7.99
C VAL A 128 10.81 4.86 -7.97
N GLU A 129 11.35 5.27 -9.12
CA GLU A 129 12.73 5.76 -9.26
C GLU A 129 12.99 7.05 -8.47
N SER A 130 11.96 7.85 -8.20
CA SER A 130 12.04 9.05 -7.34
C SER A 130 11.83 8.77 -5.85
N GLY A 131 11.52 7.53 -5.47
CA GLY A 131 11.31 7.12 -4.08
C GLY A 131 9.97 7.53 -3.48
N VAL A 132 9.07 8.18 -4.22
CA VAL A 132 7.73 8.52 -3.72
C VAL A 132 6.85 7.28 -3.57
N TRP A 133 7.12 6.24 -4.35
CA TRP A 133 6.43 4.96 -4.34
C TRP A 133 7.40 3.77 -4.17
N PRO A 134 7.95 3.53 -2.97
CA PRO A 134 8.79 2.36 -2.74
C PRO A 134 8.02 1.05 -2.99
N LEU A 135 8.68 0.08 -3.61
CA LEU A 135 8.16 -1.27 -3.85
C LEU A 135 8.68 -2.22 -2.78
N TYR A 136 7.79 -2.97 -2.15
CA TYR A 136 8.18 -3.94 -1.13
C TYR A 136 7.16 -5.07 -1.03
N ARG A 137 7.58 -6.14 -0.37
CA ARG A 137 6.73 -7.25 0.09
C ARG A 137 7.10 -7.59 1.53
N PHE A 138 6.13 -7.57 2.42
CA PHE A 138 6.23 -8.04 3.78
C PHE A 138 5.53 -9.38 3.85
N ASP A 139 6.29 -10.44 4.13
CA ASP A 139 5.78 -11.79 4.24
C ASP A 139 6.09 -12.35 5.64
N PRO A 140 5.06 -12.53 6.50
CA PRO A 140 5.21 -13.12 7.82
C PRO A 140 5.91 -14.49 7.82
N ARG A 141 5.75 -15.28 6.74
CA ARG A 141 6.35 -16.63 6.63
C ARG A 141 7.87 -16.60 6.64
N ARG A 142 8.49 -15.49 6.21
CA ARG A 142 9.96 -15.33 6.18
C ARG A 142 10.58 -15.32 7.57
N VAL A 143 9.84 -14.94 8.61
CA VAL A 143 10.29 -15.03 10.00
C VAL A 143 10.58 -16.49 10.37
N ALA A 144 9.75 -17.43 9.91
CA ALA A 144 9.99 -18.85 10.11
C ALA A 144 11.26 -19.33 9.41
N ALA A 145 11.73 -18.67 8.35
CA ALA A 145 13.02 -18.91 7.70
C ALA A 145 14.22 -18.19 8.38
N GLY A 146 13.97 -17.37 9.42
CA GLY A 146 15.01 -16.56 10.07
C GLY A 146 15.44 -15.36 9.22
N GLU A 147 14.63 -15.01 8.23
CA GLU A 147 14.84 -13.88 7.34
C GLU A 147 14.05 -12.65 7.83
N PRO A 148 14.48 -11.43 7.47
CA PRO A 148 13.64 -10.24 7.62
C PRO A 148 12.31 -10.43 6.89
N PRO A 149 11.15 -10.12 7.51
CA PRO A 149 9.86 -10.29 6.86
C PRO A 149 9.67 -9.32 5.70
N LEU A 150 10.20 -8.11 5.79
CA LEU A 150 10.17 -7.12 4.71
C LEU A 150 11.28 -7.40 3.68
N HIS A 151 10.91 -7.46 2.41
CA HIS A 151 11.79 -7.39 1.26
C HIS A 151 11.56 -6.07 0.53
N LEU A 152 12.60 -5.25 0.39
CA LEU A 152 12.54 -4.03 -0.41
C LEU A 152 12.88 -4.36 -1.87
N ASP A 153 11.93 -4.22 -2.78
CA ASP A 153 12.06 -4.63 -4.18
C ASP A 153 12.52 -3.50 -5.12
N CYS A 154 12.70 -2.28 -4.60
CA CYS A 154 13.26 -1.13 -5.31
C CYS A 154 14.64 -0.74 -4.74
N GLY A 155 15.55 -0.29 -5.59
CA GLY A 155 16.83 0.26 -5.15
C GLY A 155 16.71 1.69 -4.62
N THR A 156 17.84 2.27 -4.20
CA THR A 156 17.95 3.67 -3.78
C THR A 156 17.37 4.61 -4.85
N PRO A 157 16.58 5.64 -4.47
CA PRO A 157 16.04 6.62 -5.41
C PRO A 157 17.15 7.27 -6.24
N LYS A 158 16.93 7.38 -7.56
CA LYS A 158 17.90 7.94 -8.53
C LYS A 158 17.39 9.19 -9.24
N VAL A 159 16.09 9.46 -9.12
CA VAL A 159 15.41 10.58 -9.79
C VAL A 159 14.97 11.60 -8.74
N ALA A 160 15.05 12.89 -9.06
CA ALA A 160 14.55 13.92 -8.17
C ALA A 160 13.01 13.88 -8.10
N VAL A 161 12.43 14.06 -6.90
CA VAL A 161 10.96 14.13 -6.72
C VAL A 161 10.32 15.17 -7.64
N ARG A 162 11.03 16.28 -7.93
CA ARG A 162 10.57 17.30 -8.88
C ARG A 162 10.33 16.77 -10.29
N ASP A 163 11.18 15.85 -10.75
CA ASP A 163 11.08 15.30 -12.11
C ASP A 163 9.89 14.37 -12.27
N TYR A 164 9.49 13.70 -11.19
CA TYR A 164 8.21 13.01 -11.12
C TYR A 164 7.03 14.00 -11.14
N MET A 165 7.07 15.00 -10.26
CA MET A 165 5.96 15.95 -10.07
C MET A 165 5.68 16.81 -11.32
N LYS A 166 6.71 17.22 -12.06
CA LYS A 166 6.57 18.11 -13.23
C LYS A 166 5.71 17.50 -14.35
N ASN A 167 5.58 16.18 -14.41
CA ASN A 167 4.80 15.50 -15.44
C ASN A 167 3.29 15.58 -15.17
N GLU A 168 2.87 15.80 -13.93
CA GLU A 168 1.45 15.70 -13.55
C GLU A 168 0.85 17.09 -13.32
N GLN A 169 -0.30 17.36 -13.96
CA GLN A 169 -1.00 18.64 -13.82
C GLN A 169 -1.36 18.95 -12.37
N ARG A 170 -1.65 17.92 -11.55
CA ARG A 170 -1.98 18.10 -10.13
C ARG A 170 -0.88 18.77 -9.30
N PHE A 171 0.39 18.69 -9.71
CA PHE A 171 1.48 19.44 -9.08
C PHE A 171 1.78 20.75 -9.81
N ARG A 172 1.78 20.74 -11.14
CA ARG A 172 2.03 21.93 -11.97
C ARG A 172 1.05 23.07 -11.68
N MET A 173 -0.21 22.76 -11.35
CA MET A 173 -1.19 23.77 -10.98
C MET A 173 -0.77 24.52 -9.70
N VAL A 174 -0.23 23.82 -8.71
CA VAL A 174 0.25 24.44 -7.46
C VAL A 174 1.46 25.32 -7.73
N GLU A 175 2.42 24.83 -8.53
CA GLU A 175 3.59 25.62 -8.95
C GLU A 175 3.18 26.89 -9.70
N LYS A 176 2.19 26.79 -10.60
CA LYS A 176 1.69 27.92 -11.37
C LYS A 176 0.97 28.96 -10.50
N GLN A 177 0.17 28.50 -9.53
CA GLN A 177 -0.62 29.38 -8.66
C GLN A 177 0.24 30.07 -7.60
N ASP A 178 1.16 29.32 -6.97
CA ASP A 178 2.03 29.83 -5.91
C ASP A 178 3.40 29.12 -5.96
N PRO A 179 4.37 29.67 -6.71
CA PRO A 179 5.70 29.10 -6.85
C PRO A 179 6.47 29.01 -5.52
N VAL A 180 6.25 29.97 -4.61
CA VAL A 180 6.95 30.01 -3.31
C VAL A 180 6.48 28.86 -2.44
N ARG A 181 5.17 28.68 -2.35
CA ARG A 181 4.54 27.58 -1.63
C ARG A 181 4.87 26.22 -2.24
N PHE A 182 4.87 26.12 -3.57
CA PHE A 182 5.26 24.89 -4.24
C PHE A 182 6.70 24.50 -3.92
N ARG A 183 7.66 25.43 -3.89
CA ARG A 183 9.04 25.14 -3.48
C ARG A 183 9.11 24.57 -2.06
N ARG A 184 8.33 25.12 -1.12
CA ARG A 184 8.23 24.60 0.26
C ARG A 184 7.64 23.19 0.29
N LEU A 185 6.57 22.95 -0.45
CA LEU A 185 5.93 21.63 -0.54
C LEU A 185 6.83 20.60 -1.21
N LEU A 186 7.53 20.96 -2.28
CA LEU A 186 8.50 20.10 -2.96
C LEU A 186 9.66 19.71 -2.03
N ALA A 187 10.19 20.65 -1.26
CA ALA A 187 11.25 20.37 -0.28
C ALA A 187 10.74 19.37 0.78
N ALA A 188 9.54 19.60 1.33
CA ALA A 188 8.93 18.69 2.29
C ALA A 188 8.64 17.30 1.69
N ALA A 189 8.14 17.24 0.45
CA ALA A 189 7.89 15.97 -0.25
C ALA A 189 9.18 15.17 -0.48
N THR A 190 10.26 15.87 -0.84
CA THR A 190 11.59 15.27 -1.01
C THR A 190 12.11 14.69 0.30
N GLN A 191 11.99 15.44 1.40
CA GLN A 191 12.38 14.96 2.73
C GLN A 191 11.55 13.75 3.17
N VAL A 192 10.22 13.80 3.00
CA VAL A 192 9.31 12.71 3.37
C VAL A 192 9.60 11.45 2.55
N ALA A 193 9.86 11.58 1.24
CA ALA A 193 10.22 10.45 0.39
C ALA A 193 11.52 9.79 0.86
N ALA A 194 12.56 10.59 1.13
CA ALA A 194 13.83 10.10 1.65
C ALA A 194 13.69 9.42 3.02
N GLN A 195 12.97 10.04 3.96
CA GLN A 195 12.71 9.47 5.28
C GLN A 195 11.93 8.15 5.18
N ARG A 196 10.89 8.10 4.37
CA ARG A 196 10.09 6.88 4.17
C ARG A 196 10.95 5.76 3.57
N PHE A 197 11.76 6.05 2.57
CA PHE A 197 12.68 5.07 2.00
C PHE A 197 13.65 4.53 3.04
N ALA A 198 14.28 5.42 3.83
CA ALA A 198 15.21 5.02 4.89
C ALA A 198 14.55 4.13 5.96
N VAL A 199 13.31 4.42 6.35
CA VAL A 199 12.55 3.55 7.27
C VAL A 199 12.37 2.15 6.68
N TYR A 200 11.96 2.04 5.41
CA TYR A 200 11.79 0.74 4.77
C TYR A 200 13.10 -0.01 4.56
N GLU A 201 14.19 0.69 4.26
CA GLU A 201 15.53 0.11 4.18
C GLU A 201 15.95 -0.49 5.53
N GLN A 202 15.72 0.23 6.63
CA GLN A 202 15.98 -0.28 7.99
C GLN A 202 15.10 -1.50 8.30
N LEU A 203 13.79 -1.42 8.03
CA LEU A 203 12.86 -2.53 8.26
C LEU A 203 13.22 -3.79 7.45
N ALA A 204 13.77 -3.62 6.24
CA ALA A 204 14.25 -4.74 5.43
C ALA A 204 15.48 -5.44 6.03
N GLY A 205 16.19 -4.78 6.96
CA GLY A 205 17.28 -5.36 7.74
C GLY A 205 16.86 -5.97 9.08
N VAL A 206 15.65 -5.68 9.58
CA VAL A 206 15.19 -6.15 10.89
C VAL A 206 14.89 -7.65 10.84
N LYS A 207 15.68 -8.44 11.58
CA LYS A 207 15.39 -9.85 11.83
C LYS A 207 14.62 -10.00 13.12
N VAL A 208 13.46 -10.65 13.06
CA VAL A 208 12.67 -10.98 14.24
C VAL A 208 13.17 -12.31 14.81
N PRO A 209 13.46 -12.42 16.12
CA PRO A 209 13.89 -13.67 16.72
C PRO A 209 12.86 -14.78 16.55
N ARG A 210 13.36 -15.96 16.19
CA ARG A 210 12.60 -17.21 16.21
C ARG A 210 12.15 -17.53 17.65
N LEU A 211 10.83 -17.58 17.89
CA LEU A 211 10.26 -17.89 19.20
C LEU A 211 10.00 -19.40 19.41
N ASP A 212 10.21 -20.22 18.38
CA ASP A 212 10.06 -21.68 18.35
C ASP A 212 11.19 -22.43 19.09
N LYS A 213 12.28 -21.75 19.46
CA LYS A 213 13.29 -22.29 20.37
C LYS A 213 12.90 -21.97 21.83
N PRO A 214 13.06 -22.91 22.78
CA PRO A 214 12.93 -22.61 24.20
C PRO A 214 13.83 -21.41 24.54
N GLY A 215 13.35 -20.50 25.38
CA GLY A 215 14.18 -19.39 25.83
C GLY A 215 15.39 -19.90 26.63
N GLU A 216 16.38 -19.04 26.84
CA GLU A 216 17.52 -19.34 27.75
C GLU A 216 17.07 -19.62 29.20
N ASP A 217 15.82 -19.28 29.51
CA ASP A 217 15.11 -19.57 30.76
C ASP A 217 14.52 -20.99 30.83
N GLY A 218 14.66 -21.81 29.78
CA GLY A 218 14.19 -23.19 29.74
C GLY A 218 12.67 -23.35 29.60
N PHE A 219 11.92 -22.25 29.44
CA PHE A 219 10.47 -22.31 29.23
C PHE A 219 10.14 -22.44 27.74
N ALA A 220 9.28 -23.41 27.41
CA ALA A 220 8.69 -23.52 26.09
C ALA A 220 7.82 -22.27 25.83
N ARG A 221 8.13 -21.51 24.79
CA ARG A 221 7.31 -20.38 24.40
C ARG A 221 6.01 -20.93 23.78
N PRO A 222 4.83 -20.50 24.26
CA PRO A 222 3.58 -20.94 23.65
C PRO A 222 3.55 -20.49 22.19
N PRO A 223 3.06 -21.33 21.25
CA PRO A 223 2.88 -20.90 19.87
C PRO A 223 1.97 -19.67 19.86
N LEU A 224 2.25 -18.73 18.95
CA LEU A 224 1.29 -17.67 18.66
C LEU A 224 -0.07 -18.33 18.36
N PRO A 225 -1.19 -17.79 18.86
CA PRO A 225 -2.50 -18.40 18.65
C PRO A 225 -2.72 -18.57 17.15
N VAL A 226 -2.65 -19.84 16.71
CA VAL A 226 -2.90 -20.19 15.33
C VAL A 226 -4.42 -20.16 15.16
N PRO A 227 -4.95 -19.43 14.18
CA PRO A 227 -6.38 -19.46 13.93
C PRO A 227 -6.85 -20.89 13.65
N PRO A 228 -8.07 -21.26 14.08
CA PRO A 228 -8.67 -22.51 13.67
C PRO A 228 -8.74 -22.55 12.13
N PRO A 229 -8.60 -23.74 11.52
CA PRO A 229 -8.68 -23.88 10.06
C PRO A 229 -9.96 -23.21 9.53
N ALA A 230 -9.84 -22.58 8.37
CA ALA A 230 -10.97 -21.92 7.73
C ALA A 230 -12.14 -22.91 7.63
N VAL A 231 -13.26 -22.58 8.29
CA VAL A 231 -14.51 -23.32 8.13
C VAL A 231 -14.90 -23.17 6.67
N VAL A 232 -14.80 -24.26 5.91
CA VAL A 232 -15.33 -24.34 4.55
C VAL A 232 -16.84 -24.16 4.69
N VAL A 233 -17.33 -22.95 4.43
CA VAL A 233 -18.77 -22.70 4.36
C VAL A 233 -19.24 -23.39 3.09
N ALA A 234 -19.93 -24.53 3.25
CA ALA A 234 -20.59 -25.20 2.14
C ALA A 234 -21.51 -24.20 1.43
N PRO A 235 -21.55 -24.18 0.08
CA PRO A 235 -22.44 -23.28 -0.63
C PRO A 235 -23.87 -23.54 -0.16
N ALA A 236 -24.60 -22.46 0.16
CA ALA A 236 -26.00 -22.54 0.54
C ALA A 236 -26.76 -23.27 -0.57
N ALA A 237 -27.42 -24.38 -0.23
CA ALA A 237 -28.29 -25.09 -1.16
C ALA A 237 -29.39 -24.14 -1.64
N ASP A 238 -29.57 -24.08 -2.96
CA ASP A 238 -30.59 -23.28 -3.64
C ASP A 238 -31.96 -23.51 -2.98
N ALA A 239 -32.48 -22.48 -2.32
CA ALA A 239 -33.87 -22.45 -1.87
C ALA A 239 -34.76 -22.36 -3.11
N LYS A 240 -35.29 -23.51 -3.54
CA LYS A 240 -36.39 -23.57 -4.52
C LYS A 240 -37.53 -22.69 -4.02
N GLN A 241 -37.88 -21.68 -4.83
CA GLN A 241 -39.13 -20.94 -4.68
C GLN A 241 -40.30 -21.91 -4.90
N GLU A 242 -41.02 -22.24 -3.83
CA GLU A 242 -42.35 -22.83 -3.92
C GLU A 242 -43.34 -21.73 -4.35
N GLU A 243 -43.89 -21.87 -5.55
CA GLU A 243 -45.06 -21.14 -6.00
C GLU A 243 -46.26 -21.48 -5.10
N ARG A 244 -46.86 -20.45 -4.50
CA ARG A 244 -48.18 -20.55 -3.85
C ARG A 244 -49.27 -20.31 -4.90
N PRO A 245 -50.27 -21.20 -5.05
CA PRO A 245 -51.42 -20.90 -5.88
C PRO A 245 -52.38 -19.95 -5.12
N ALA A 246 -53.09 -19.13 -5.90
CA ALA A 246 -54.14 -18.21 -5.46
C ALA A 246 -55.46 -18.93 -5.17
#